data_AF-A0A8H6AP56-F1
#
_entry.id   AF-A0A8H6AP56-F1
#
_cell.length_a   1.000
_cell.length_b   1.000
_cell.length_c   1.000
_cell.angle_alpha   90.00
_cell.angle_beta   90.00
_cell.angle_gamma   90.00
#
_symmetry.space_group_name_H-M   'P 1'
#
loop_
_entity.id
_entity.type
_entity.pdbx_description
1 polymer ?
#
loop_
_entity_poly.entity_id
_entity_poly.type
_entity_poly.pdbx_seq_one_letter_code
_entity_poly.pdbx_strand_id
1 'polypeptide(L)'
;MSPAPLEPLLAAGAPPMRTRKGWCTCGCCSKVFLTMILAIVLSMYLALPSLPPTPPGHVAVISPFEIHTVTDFLAAAKSGIMPGNRKTEQPLMPEEVVKYLSTSYVEWAPEPLKTQLGSESVSATLSTAPPLARIMMAASGMSDILRAALDSLSIERNMDMVKKRVWHGMSPIPPARWESMGLSKSENIDAALSQIQLIVGVFEYLHTPRVQGRLRDIYNHMWFEFDILQDVLDALEVSSGRSKPVYNLPALWQEYIQSYLFENMALQSRSFIFSNLLPLYNATLSQFSNQPRSIFGEAEINLIPQHHIRVLNSILDLYIETEFHVVPHTVGFVYRHEPETVTGLLSDDESSWKRNNAIYESIQTARREDFQIDYQQKIQETAEMRMANDKHSSFGPNQEALQPIWDILDRADAHQIAQPQILNPSRVEEDWVRELSSGDKFGYVIYKMSKGQSEEEWKNFLARLESGLDSGWEGMVGVENVRQKATLHWIEGLDESIFDDDFADAREHFQNMVASQSIPANLSTTTFLVIDSASFLSFSSKPGSSNRGFLNVVSADFDPTSNLIEGYNGAFKIIDQLVWTELYPLVEHFHCASLDAFWTLARNHPSELYIGATTEIQRRAWNFLNN
;
A
#
# COMPACT_ATOMS: atom_id res chain seq x y z
N MET A 1 12.31 45.64 38.87
CA MET A 1 11.02 45.48 39.60
C MET A 1 10.37 44.21 39.08
N SER A 2 10.28 43.20 39.93
CA SER A 2 9.62 41.91 39.68
C SER A 2 8.12 42.08 39.51
N PRO A 3 7.45 41.24 38.70
CA PRO A 3 6.06 40.89 38.92
C PRO A 3 5.96 39.52 39.62
N ALA A 4 5.17 39.48 40.68
CA ALA A 4 4.55 38.29 41.24
C ALA A 4 3.03 38.49 41.14
N PRO A 5 2.19 37.50 41.48
CA PRO A 5 2.10 36.15 40.91
C PRO A 5 0.64 35.83 40.49
N LEU A 6 0.42 34.75 39.75
CA LEU A 6 -0.91 34.16 39.53
C LEU A 6 -0.91 32.69 39.95
N GLU A 7 -1.74 32.38 40.94
CA GLU A 7 -2.24 31.06 41.33
C GLU A 7 -3.64 31.30 41.93
N PRO A 8 -4.50 30.28 42.17
CA PRO A 8 -4.64 28.98 41.51
C PRO A 8 -6.13 28.61 41.25
N LEU A 9 -6.43 27.77 40.25
CA LEU A 9 -7.71 27.02 40.22
C LEU A 9 -7.51 25.62 39.61
N LEU A 10 -6.99 24.72 40.44
CA LEU A 10 -7.29 23.29 40.39
C LEU A 10 -8.55 23.06 41.22
N ALA A 11 -9.69 22.75 40.59
CA ALA A 11 -10.79 21.97 41.19
C ALA A 11 -11.96 21.78 40.21
N ALA A 12 -12.04 20.63 39.54
CA ALA A 12 -13.30 19.95 39.26
C ALA A 12 -12.99 18.50 38.87
N GLY A 13 -13.33 17.57 39.76
CA GLY A 13 -13.11 16.14 39.58
C GLY A 13 -14.02 15.53 38.53
N ALA A 14 -13.47 14.64 37.70
CA ALA A 14 -14.24 13.78 36.81
C ALA A 14 -14.89 12.62 37.59
N PRO A 15 -16.13 12.21 37.25
CA PRO A 15 -16.80 11.08 37.88
C PRO A 15 -16.27 9.72 37.34
N PRO A 16 -16.45 8.62 38.09
CA PRO A 16 -15.82 7.33 37.79
C PRO A 16 -16.52 6.61 36.62
N MET A 17 -15.75 6.26 35.58
CA MET A 17 -16.17 5.33 34.53
C MET A 17 -16.15 3.89 35.05
N ARG A 18 -17.26 3.17 34.84
CA ARG A 18 -17.38 1.73 35.11
C ARG A 18 -17.38 0.98 33.78
N THR A 19 -16.46 0.02 33.65
CA THR A 19 -16.22 -0.78 32.44
C THR A 19 -17.11 -2.03 32.35
N ARG A 20 -17.43 -2.46 31.13
CA ARG A 20 -17.38 -3.88 30.73
C ARG A 20 -17.40 -4.07 29.20
N LYS A 21 -16.26 -4.56 28.69
CA LYS A 21 -15.97 -5.17 27.37
C LYS A 21 -16.02 -4.24 26.14
N GLY A 22 -14.85 -4.02 25.54
CA GLY A 22 -14.63 -3.22 24.33
C GLY A 22 -13.42 -2.33 24.52
N TRP A 23 -12.57 -2.20 23.51
CA TRP A 23 -11.17 -1.73 23.58
C TRP A 23 -10.98 -0.38 24.30
N CYS A 24 -9.89 -0.28 25.08
CA CYS A 24 -9.47 0.96 25.72
C CYS A 24 -8.71 1.85 24.72
N THR A 25 -9.29 2.98 24.33
CA THR A 25 -8.53 4.15 23.90
C THR A 25 -7.86 4.76 25.13
N CYS A 26 -6.58 4.46 25.32
CA CYS A 26 -5.80 5.04 26.40
C CYS A 26 -5.53 6.52 26.09
N GLY A 27 -6.22 7.44 26.76
CA GLY A 27 -6.03 8.89 26.63
C GLY A 27 -4.62 9.39 26.96
N CYS A 28 -3.76 8.56 27.56
CA CYS A 28 -2.33 8.86 27.74
C CYS A 28 -1.51 8.69 26.45
N CYS A 29 -1.91 7.82 25.53
CA CYS A 29 -1.21 7.65 24.24
C CYS A 29 -1.39 8.87 23.34
N SER A 30 -2.55 9.53 23.36
CA SER A 30 -2.84 10.68 22.50
C SER A 30 -1.91 11.87 22.75
N LYS A 31 -1.58 12.21 24.00
CA LYS A 31 -0.69 13.34 24.29
C LYS A 31 0.76 13.06 23.91
N VAL A 32 1.28 11.86 24.19
CA VAL A 32 2.64 11.46 23.79
C VAL A 32 2.75 11.39 22.26
N PHE A 33 1.75 10.81 21.61
CA PHE A 33 1.63 10.76 20.14
C PHE A 33 1.57 12.16 19.53
N LEU A 34 0.81 13.10 20.11
CA LEU A 34 0.72 14.49 19.65
C LEU A 34 2.04 15.25 19.83
N THR A 35 2.72 15.10 20.98
CA THR A 35 4.06 15.71 21.18
C THR A 35 5.13 15.09 20.29
N MET A 36 5.04 13.79 20.00
CA MET A 36 5.93 13.10 19.08
C MET A 36 5.68 13.59 17.65
N ILE A 37 4.43 13.67 17.21
CA ILE A 37 4.06 14.28 15.91
C ILE A 37 4.53 15.72 15.83
N LEU A 38 4.37 16.53 16.88
CA LEU A 38 4.84 17.92 16.88
C LEU A 38 6.37 18.02 16.75
N ALA A 39 7.12 17.14 17.43
CA ALA A 39 8.57 17.06 17.29
C ALA A 39 9.00 16.59 15.89
N ILE A 40 8.28 15.61 15.32
CA ILE A 40 8.45 15.12 13.95
C ILE A 40 8.21 16.24 12.93
N VAL A 41 7.09 16.96 13.06
CA VAL A 41 6.72 18.07 12.18
C VAL A 41 7.74 19.20 12.30
N LEU A 42 8.23 19.52 13.51
CA LEU A 42 9.25 20.54 13.72
C LEU A 42 10.61 20.12 13.12
N SER A 43 11.00 18.86 13.26
CA SER A 43 12.21 18.30 12.63
C SER A 43 12.10 18.26 11.11
N MET A 44 10.93 17.93 10.56
CA MET A 44 10.65 18.03 9.13
C MET A 44 10.76 19.48 8.65
N TYR A 45 10.19 20.44 9.37
CA TYR A 45 10.26 21.86 9.03
C TYR A 45 11.69 22.41 9.00
N LEU A 46 12.56 21.91 9.87
CA LEU A 46 13.97 22.28 9.92
C LEU A 46 14.82 21.61 8.84
N ALA A 47 14.44 20.42 8.36
CA ALA A 47 15.14 19.68 7.30
C ALA A 47 14.64 19.97 5.87
N LEU A 48 13.42 20.49 5.72
CA LEU A 48 12.78 20.79 4.42
C LEU A 48 13.53 21.79 3.51
N PRO A 49 14.27 22.81 4.00
CA PRO A 49 14.95 23.76 3.12
C PRO A 49 16.14 23.19 2.32
N SER A 50 16.61 21.98 2.64
CA SER A 50 17.82 21.38 2.03
C SER A 50 17.56 20.17 1.11
N LEU A 51 16.30 19.72 0.98
CA LEU A 51 15.98 18.63 0.06
C LEU A 51 15.96 19.14 -1.39
N PRO A 52 16.57 18.40 -2.35
CA PRO A 52 16.44 18.75 -3.76
C PRO A 52 14.97 18.72 -4.18
N PRO A 53 14.55 19.57 -5.14
CA PRO A 53 13.16 19.64 -5.55
C PRO A 53 12.70 18.29 -6.10
N THR A 54 11.60 17.76 -5.56
CA THR A 54 10.97 16.55 -6.07
C THR A 54 10.53 16.77 -7.51
N PRO A 55 10.81 15.84 -8.43
CA PRO A 55 10.33 15.96 -9.80
C PRO A 55 8.80 16.11 -9.86
N PRO A 56 8.25 16.83 -10.86
CA PRO A 56 6.81 16.84 -11.10
C PRO A 56 6.26 15.41 -11.18
N GLY A 57 5.06 15.19 -10.64
CA GLY A 57 4.48 13.84 -10.58
C GLY A 57 5.03 12.92 -9.48
N HIS A 58 6.09 13.30 -8.75
CA HIS A 58 6.69 12.49 -7.68
C HIS A 58 6.38 13.00 -6.27
N VAL A 59 6.52 12.10 -5.28
CA VAL A 59 6.46 12.38 -3.84
C VAL A 59 7.85 12.14 -3.24
N ALA A 60 8.27 12.98 -2.30
CA ALA A 60 9.46 12.71 -1.49
C ALA A 60 9.20 11.52 -0.56
N VAL A 61 10.12 10.56 -0.55
CA VAL A 61 10.06 9.39 0.31
C VAL A 61 11.06 9.56 1.44
N ILE A 62 10.56 9.88 2.63
CA ILE A 62 11.38 9.96 3.84
C ILE A 62 11.75 8.54 4.26
N SER A 63 10.74 7.67 4.40
CA SER A 63 10.89 6.25 4.66
C SER A 63 10.31 5.42 3.53
N PRO A 64 11.06 4.45 2.97
CA PRO A 64 10.47 3.45 2.09
C PRO A 64 9.62 2.42 2.85
N PHE A 65 9.67 2.41 4.19
CA PHE A 65 8.93 1.51 5.06
C PHE A 65 7.62 2.15 5.52
N GLU A 66 6.50 1.42 5.46
CA GLU A 66 5.22 1.97 5.93
C GLU A 66 5.13 1.91 7.46
N ILE A 67 4.89 3.05 8.10
CA ILE A 67 4.94 3.18 9.56
C ILE A 67 3.89 2.31 10.28
N HIS A 68 2.74 2.08 9.63
CA HIS A 68 1.66 1.23 10.15
C HIS A 68 2.06 -0.25 10.29
N THR A 69 3.11 -0.68 9.60
CA THR A 69 3.69 -2.02 9.80
C THR A 69 4.03 -2.29 11.27
N VAL A 70 4.41 -1.26 12.04
CA VAL A 70 4.69 -1.39 13.48
C VAL A 70 3.42 -1.74 14.27
N THR A 71 2.32 -1.04 14.00
CA THR A 71 1.05 -1.28 14.71
C THR A 71 0.49 -2.65 14.37
N ASP A 72 0.58 -3.04 13.09
CA ASP A 72 0.11 -4.32 12.59
C ASP A 72 0.94 -5.46 13.18
N PHE A 73 2.26 -5.29 13.26
CA PHE A 73 3.14 -6.24 13.93
C PHE A 73 2.78 -6.41 15.41
N LEU A 74 2.57 -5.32 16.16
CA LEU A 74 2.23 -5.43 17.58
C LEU A 74 0.87 -6.12 17.79
N ALA A 75 -0.08 -5.96 16.87
CA ALA A 75 -1.34 -6.70 16.90
C ALA A 75 -1.11 -8.20 16.59
N ALA A 76 -0.29 -8.50 15.60
CA ALA A 76 0.07 -9.87 15.22
C ALA A 76 0.85 -10.60 16.32
N ALA A 77 1.82 -9.94 16.96
CA ALA A 77 2.63 -10.49 18.05
C ALA A 77 1.78 -10.90 19.27
N LYS A 78 0.64 -10.23 19.50
CA LYS A 78 -0.30 -10.56 20.58
C LYS A 78 -1.33 -11.62 20.19
N SER A 79 -1.86 -11.52 18.97
CA SER A 79 -2.93 -12.41 18.51
C SER A 79 -2.41 -13.75 17.99
N GLY A 80 -1.15 -13.78 17.55
CA GLY A 80 -0.55 -14.89 16.81
C GLY A 80 -1.04 -15.02 15.37
N ILE A 81 -1.85 -14.06 14.89
CA ILE A 81 -2.35 -14.02 13.52
C ILE A 81 -1.42 -13.12 12.72
N MET A 82 -0.71 -13.72 11.78
CA MET A 82 0.25 -13.08 10.89
C MET A 82 -0.40 -12.75 9.53
N PRO A 83 0.22 -11.88 8.70
CA PRO A 83 -0.28 -11.57 7.36
C PRO A 83 -0.64 -12.83 6.54
N GLY A 84 -1.73 -12.74 5.77
CA GLY A 84 -2.28 -13.90 5.04
C GLY A 84 -2.96 -14.96 5.93
N ASN A 85 -3.44 -14.58 7.13
CA ASN A 85 -4.14 -15.44 8.09
C ASN A 85 -3.33 -16.65 8.60
N ARG A 86 -2.01 -16.56 8.56
CA ARG A 86 -1.15 -17.65 9.02
C ARG A 86 -0.95 -17.54 10.53
N LYS A 87 -0.89 -18.67 11.22
CA LYS A 87 -0.66 -18.68 12.68
C LYS A 87 0.80 -18.94 12.96
N THR A 88 1.41 -18.10 13.80
CA THR A 88 2.76 -18.35 14.29
C THR A 88 2.77 -19.52 15.27
N GLU A 89 3.84 -20.31 15.23
CA GLU A 89 4.16 -21.31 16.25
C GLU A 89 4.96 -20.72 17.41
N GLN A 90 5.43 -19.47 17.28
CA GLN A 90 6.19 -18.80 18.32
C GLN A 90 5.29 -18.41 19.50
N PRO A 91 5.85 -18.40 20.72
CA PRO A 91 5.12 -17.92 21.89
C PRO A 91 4.78 -16.44 21.75
N LEU A 92 3.54 -16.08 22.07
CA LEU A 92 2.97 -14.76 21.84
C LEU A 92 3.43 -13.74 22.89
N MET A 93 3.45 -12.47 22.48
CA MET A 93 3.72 -11.35 23.38
C MET A 93 2.57 -11.17 24.39
N PRO A 94 2.83 -11.25 25.71
CA PRO A 94 1.83 -11.00 26.74
C PRO A 94 1.34 -9.54 26.75
N GLU A 95 0.09 -9.32 27.14
CA GLU A 95 -0.52 -7.98 27.21
C GLU A 95 0.22 -7.08 28.23
N GLU A 96 0.83 -7.66 29.26
CA GLU A 96 1.60 -6.93 30.27
C GLU A 96 2.84 -6.24 29.69
N VAL A 97 3.34 -6.69 28.53
CA VAL A 97 4.49 -6.09 27.86
C VAL A 97 4.14 -4.73 27.24
N VAL A 98 2.88 -4.55 26.84
CA VAL A 98 2.41 -3.34 26.14
C VAL A 98 2.65 -2.07 26.97
N LYS A 99 2.52 -2.16 28.29
CA LYS A 99 2.78 -1.00 29.16
C LYS A 99 4.24 -0.54 29.08
N TYR A 100 5.20 -1.45 28.94
CA TYR A 100 6.62 -1.13 28.91
C TYR A 100 7.03 -0.51 27.57
N LEU A 101 6.33 -0.81 26.47
CA LEU A 101 6.54 -0.17 25.17
C LEU A 101 6.35 1.35 25.23
N SER A 102 5.42 1.83 26.07
CA SER A 102 5.10 3.25 26.22
C SER A 102 5.80 3.94 27.39
N THR A 103 6.64 3.23 28.16
CA THR A 103 7.32 3.77 29.34
C THR A 103 8.83 3.78 29.13
N SER A 104 9.49 4.88 29.51
CA SER A 104 10.95 5.02 29.41
C SER A 104 11.67 3.91 30.20
N TYR A 105 12.75 3.35 29.63
CA TYR A 105 13.58 2.34 30.32
C TYR A 105 14.06 2.82 31.69
N VAL A 106 14.33 4.11 31.87
CA VAL A 106 14.82 4.69 33.13
C VAL A 106 13.83 4.50 34.29
N GLU A 107 12.55 4.36 33.99
CA GLU A 107 11.49 4.23 34.99
C GLU A 107 11.35 2.81 35.54
N TRP A 108 11.64 1.79 34.72
CA TRP A 108 11.26 0.40 35.04
C TRP A 108 12.36 -0.65 34.82
N ALA A 109 13.40 -0.35 34.04
CA ALA A 109 14.48 -1.30 33.79
C ALA A 109 15.26 -1.61 35.10
N PRO A 110 15.77 -2.83 35.27
CA PRO A 110 16.68 -3.17 36.36
C PRO A 110 18.10 -2.61 36.11
N GLU A 111 18.89 -2.47 37.17
CA GLU A 111 20.33 -2.17 37.05
C GLU A 111 21.10 -3.39 36.51
N PRO A 112 22.15 -3.22 35.68
CA PRO A 112 22.74 -1.95 35.24
C PRO A 112 22.10 -1.33 33.99
N LEU A 113 21.13 -2.01 33.37
CA LEU A 113 20.51 -1.60 32.10
C LEU A 113 19.82 -0.25 32.20
N LYS A 114 19.18 0.03 33.34
CA LYS A 114 18.62 1.35 33.65
C LYS A 114 19.64 2.48 33.50
N THR A 115 20.80 2.35 34.13
CA THR A 115 21.85 3.36 34.05
C THR A 115 22.48 3.41 32.65
N GLN A 116 22.66 2.27 32.00
CA GLN A 116 23.26 2.20 30.66
C GLN A 116 22.37 2.83 29.59
N LEU A 117 21.08 2.51 29.58
CA LEU A 117 20.11 3.02 28.61
C LEU A 117 19.71 4.47 28.90
N GLY A 118 19.82 4.91 30.16
CA GLY A 118 19.58 6.29 30.59
C GLY A 118 20.81 7.23 30.55
N SER A 119 21.99 6.73 30.16
CA SER A 119 23.20 7.53 30.08
C SER A 119 23.24 8.35 28.77
N GLU A 120 23.63 9.63 28.87
CA GLU A 120 23.67 10.64 27.79
C GLU A 120 24.61 10.30 26.61
N SER A 121 25.29 9.15 26.59
CA SER A 121 26.31 8.83 25.58
C SER A 121 25.75 8.38 24.23
N VAL A 122 24.44 8.13 24.12
CA VAL A 122 23.76 7.80 22.85
C VAL A 122 22.76 8.91 22.60
N SER A 123 23.11 9.86 21.74
CA SER A 123 22.32 11.01 21.28
C SER A 123 21.32 11.56 22.32
N ALA A 124 21.68 12.64 23.02
CA ALA A 124 20.98 13.20 24.19
C ALA A 124 19.44 13.41 24.05
N THR A 125 18.88 13.36 22.84
CA THR A 125 17.44 13.46 22.56
C THR A 125 16.68 12.12 22.64
N LEU A 126 17.35 10.96 22.59
CA LEU A 126 16.68 9.65 22.51
C LEU A 126 16.94 8.72 23.70
N SER A 127 17.93 9.00 24.54
CA SER A 127 18.28 8.17 25.69
C SER A 127 17.09 7.97 26.66
N THR A 128 16.18 8.95 26.78
CA THR A 128 14.99 8.84 27.65
C THR A 128 13.71 8.43 26.94
N ALA A 129 13.71 8.31 25.61
CA ALA A 129 12.51 7.97 24.85
C ALA A 129 12.05 6.52 25.13
N PRO A 130 10.72 6.28 25.23
CA PRO A 130 10.18 4.93 25.35
C PRO A 130 10.54 4.02 24.16
N PRO A 131 10.55 2.68 24.33
CA PRO A 131 10.88 1.73 23.28
C PRO A 131 10.06 1.95 22.00
N LEU A 132 8.75 2.13 22.13
CA LEU A 132 7.86 2.34 20.99
C LEU A 132 8.21 3.61 20.21
N ALA A 133 8.59 4.69 20.91
CA ALA A 133 8.97 5.94 20.24
C ALA A 133 10.25 5.76 19.40
N ARG A 134 11.23 5.00 19.92
CA ARG A 134 12.45 4.66 19.18
C ARG A 134 12.16 3.82 17.94
N ILE A 135 11.32 2.79 18.09
CA ILE A 135 10.87 1.93 16.99
C ILE A 135 10.14 2.74 15.92
N MET A 136 9.20 3.61 16.31
CA MET A 136 8.45 4.47 15.38
C MET A 136 9.37 5.48 14.68
N MET A 137 10.37 6.02 15.39
CA MET A 137 11.37 6.90 14.79
C MET A 137 12.21 6.16 13.74
N ALA A 138 12.61 4.92 13.99
CA ALA A 138 13.28 4.08 13.00
C ALA A 138 12.37 3.79 11.79
N ALA A 139 11.13 3.33 12.03
CA ALA A 139 10.16 3.01 10.97
C ALA A 139 9.86 4.22 10.06
N SER A 140 9.82 5.42 10.64
CA SER A 140 9.60 6.67 9.93
C SER A 140 10.81 7.20 9.16
N GLY A 141 11.97 6.52 9.25
CA GLY A 141 13.22 6.94 8.62
C GLY A 141 13.90 8.14 9.27
N MET A 142 13.39 8.63 10.41
CA MET A 142 13.93 9.78 11.13
C MET A 142 15.08 9.44 12.08
N SER A 143 15.41 8.16 12.28
CA SER A 143 16.58 7.79 13.08
C SER A 143 17.89 8.37 12.52
N ASP A 144 17.94 8.68 11.21
CA ASP A 144 19.07 9.28 10.52
C ASP A 144 18.61 10.44 9.61
N ILE A 145 18.25 11.57 10.24
CA ILE A 145 17.78 12.78 9.54
C ILE A 145 18.83 13.30 8.55
N LEU A 146 20.12 13.16 8.85
CA LEU A 146 21.20 13.59 7.97
C LEU A 146 21.19 12.79 6.67
N ARG A 147 21.04 11.46 6.73
CA ARG A 147 20.85 10.65 5.53
C ARG A 147 19.54 10.93 4.82
N ALA A 148 18.46 11.15 5.56
CA ALA A 148 17.19 11.55 4.94
C ALA A 148 17.34 12.84 4.11
N ALA A 149 18.12 13.80 4.61
CA ALA A 149 18.41 15.07 3.94
C ALA A 149 19.41 14.92 2.77
N LEU A 150 20.48 14.14 2.93
CA LEU A 150 21.56 14.02 1.94
C LEU A 150 21.22 13.06 0.78
N ASP A 151 20.34 12.09 1.00
CA ASP A 151 20.08 10.98 0.08
C ASP A 151 18.60 10.93 -0.35
N SER A 152 17.95 12.07 -0.57
CA SER A 152 16.50 12.15 -0.86
C SER A 152 16.03 11.07 -1.86
N LEU A 153 15.03 10.29 -1.46
CA LEU A 153 14.33 9.37 -2.33
C LEU A 153 13.05 10.02 -2.85
N SER A 154 12.63 9.63 -4.04
CA SER A 154 11.35 10.02 -4.59
C SER A 154 10.71 8.86 -5.34
N ILE A 155 9.39 8.86 -5.38
CA ILE A 155 8.58 7.85 -6.06
C ILE A 155 7.49 8.54 -6.89
N GLU A 156 7.13 8.00 -8.06
CA GLU A 156 5.97 8.51 -8.81
C GLU A 156 4.68 8.33 -7.98
N ARG A 157 3.80 9.34 -7.93
CA ARG A 157 2.56 9.29 -7.14
C ARG A 157 1.67 8.08 -7.44
N ASN A 158 1.52 7.69 -8.71
CA ASN A 158 0.72 6.51 -9.06
C ASN A 158 1.37 5.24 -8.52
N MET A 159 2.71 5.14 -8.61
CA MET A 159 3.47 4.01 -8.10
C MET A 159 3.43 3.96 -6.56
N ASP A 160 3.46 5.10 -5.86
CA ASP A 160 3.28 5.18 -4.41
C ASP A 160 1.92 4.67 -3.96
N MET A 161 0.86 5.01 -4.68
CA MET A 161 -0.49 4.50 -4.39
C MET A 161 -0.55 2.97 -4.54
N VAL A 162 0.01 2.43 -5.62
CA VAL A 162 0.08 0.97 -5.82
C VAL A 162 0.98 0.32 -4.74
N LYS A 163 2.11 0.94 -4.40
CA LYS A 163 3.01 0.49 -3.32
C LYS A 163 2.26 0.34 -2.00
N LYS A 164 1.50 1.35 -1.59
CA LYS A 164 0.71 1.32 -0.34
C LYS A 164 -0.29 0.17 -0.33
N ARG A 165 -1.02 -0.04 -1.44
CA ARG A 165 -1.95 -1.16 -1.58
C ARG A 165 -1.23 -2.50 -1.41
N VAL A 166 -0.19 -2.74 -2.20
CA VAL A 166 0.50 -4.04 -2.17
C VAL A 166 1.18 -4.28 -0.83
N TRP A 167 1.74 -3.25 -0.20
CA TRP A 167 2.38 -3.33 1.12
C TRP A 167 1.44 -3.87 2.18
N HIS A 168 0.17 -3.44 2.16
CA HIS A 168 -0.86 -3.91 3.10
C HIS A 168 -1.60 -5.16 2.62
N GLY A 169 -1.02 -5.93 1.68
CA GLY A 169 -1.59 -7.19 1.20
C GLY A 169 -2.89 -7.02 0.40
N MET A 170 -3.17 -5.81 -0.12
CA MET A 170 -4.33 -5.56 -0.96
C MET A 170 -4.03 -5.91 -2.42
N SER A 171 -5.07 -6.22 -3.20
CA SER A 171 -4.94 -6.32 -4.66
C SER A 171 -4.39 -5.01 -5.22
N PRO A 172 -3.37 -5.04 -6.10
CA PRO A 172 -2.78 -3.82 -6.67
C PRO A 172 -3.83 -2.93 -7.33
N ILE A 173 -4.83 -3.53 -7.99
CA ILE A 173 -6.03 -2.89 -8.53
C ILE A 173 -7.24 -3.72 -8.09
N PRO A 174 -8.34 -3.11 -7.60
CA PRO A 174 -9.56 -3.86 -7.31
C PRO A 174 -10.08 -4.61 -8.57
N PRO A 175 -10.50 -5.89 -8.47
CA PRO A 175 -10.96 -6.65 -9.64
C PRO A 175 -12.10 -5.98 -10.40
N ALA A 176 -13.09 -5.45 -9.69
CA ALA A 176 -14.18 -4.69 -10.28
C ALA A 176 -13.70 -3.44 -11.04
N ARG A 177 -12.62 -2.81 -10.54
CA ARG A 177 -12.03 -1.63 -11.18
C ARG A 177 -11.33 -2.01 -12.47
N TRP A 178 -10.56 -3.10 -12.47
CA TRP A 178 -9.91 -3.66 -13.66
C TRP A 178 -10.93 -3.90 -14.80
N GLU A 179 -12.05 -4.54 -14.48
CA GLU A 179 -13.14 -4.78 -15.44
C GLU A 179 -13.83 -3.49 -15.89
N SER A 180 -14.12 -2.56 -14.97
CA SER A 180 -14.77 -1.29 -15.31
C SER A 180 -13.92 -0.41 -16.24
N MET A 181 -12.60 -0.53 -16.16
CA MET A 181 -11.65 0.14 -17.06
C MET A 181 -11.55 -0.55 -18.42
N GLY A 182 -12.17 -1.72 -18.58
CA GLY A 182 -12.12 -2.52 -19.80
C GLY A 182 -10.73 -3.07 -20.08
N LEU A 183 -9.87 -3.25 -19.06
CA LEU A 183 -8.49 -3.72 -19.25
C LEU A 183 -8.41 -5.19 -19.69
N SER A 184 -9.48 -5.97 -19.46
CA SER A 184 -9.63 -7.33 -19.99
C SER A 184 -9.94 -7.37 -21.49
N LYS A 185 -10.26 -6.23 -22.12
CA LYS A 185 -10.60 -6.16 -23.54
C LYS A 185 -9.35 -6.02 -24.39
N SER A 186 -9.28 -6.74 -25.52
CA SER A 186 -8.13 -6.69 -26.43
C SER A 186 -7.85 -5.30 -27.01
N GLU A 187 -8.88 -4.46 -27.13
CA GLU A 187 -8.75 -3.06 -27.59
C GLU A 187 -7.94 -2.18 -26.61
N ASN A 188 -7.86 -2.57 -25.33
CA ASN A 188 -7.16 -1.83 -24.29
C ASN A 188 -5.86 -2.52 -23.84
N ILE A 189 -5.34 -3.46 -24.63
CA ILE A 189 -4.23 -4.33 -24.22
C ILE A 189 -2.98 -3.54 -23.84
N ASP A 190 -2.60 -2.50 -24.59
CA ASP A 190 -1.43 -1.68 -24.26
C ASP A 190 -1.61 -0.97 -22.90
N ALA A 191 -2.82 -0.53 -22.57
CA ALA A 191 -3.13 0.07 -21.26
C ALA A 191 -3.10 -0.97 -20.13
N ALA A 192 -3.60 -2.19 -20.38
CA ALA A 192 -3.58 -3.29 -19.43
C ALA A 192 -2.14 -3.73 -19.10
N LEU A 193 -1.30 -3.91 -20.13
CA LEU A 193 0.12 -4.24 -19.96
C LEU A 193 0.86 -3.13 -19.21
N SER A 194 0.56 -1.86 -19.50
CA SER A 194 1.17 -0.74 -18.78
C SER A 194 0.77 -0.69 -17.30
N GLN A 195 -0.47 -1.08 -16.95
CA GLN A 195 -0.90 -1.18 -15.56
C GLN A 195 -0.17 -2.32 -14.83
N ILE A 196 0.02 -3.46 -15.49
CA ILE A 196 0.80 -4.57 -14.93
C ILE A 196 2.28 -4.19 -14.77
N GLN A 197 2.86 -3.48 -15.74
CA GLN A 197 4.21 -2.94 -15.63
C GLN A 197 4.35 -1.96 -14.45
N LEU A 198 3.33 -1.13 -14.16
CA LEU A 198 3.36 -0.26 -12.99
C LEU A 198 3.45 -1.07 -11.68
N ILE A 199 2.74 -2.20 -11.59
CA ILE A 199 2.79 -3.09 -10.43
C ILE A 199 4.19 -3.70 -10.28
N VAL A 200 4.76 -4.24 -11.37
CA VAL A 200 6.15 -4.75 -11.38
C VAL A 200 7.14 -3.66 -10.99
N GLY A 201 6.94 -2.44 -11.48
CA GLY A 201 7.76 -1.26 -11.19
C GLY A 201 7.81 -0.89 -9.71
N VAL A 202 6.75 -1.17 -8.94
CA VAL A 202 6.79 -1.02 -7.47
C VAL A 202 7.87 -1.91 -6.86
N PHE A 203 7.91 -3.19 -7.24
CA PHE A 203 8.89 -4.12 -6.71
C PHE A 203 10.29 -3.82 -7.23
N GLU A 204 10.43 -3.40 -8.48
CA GLU A 204 11.69 -2.89 -9.01
C GLU A 204 12.21 -1.70 -8.18
N TYR A 205 11.34 -0.73 -7.87
CA TYR A 205 11.66 0.40 -7.00
C TYR A 205 12.14 -0.05 -5.62
N LEU A 206 11.40 -0.95 -4.96
CA LEU A 206 11.77 -1.52 -3.65
C LEU A 206 13.13 -2.24 -3.70
N HIS A 207 13.47 -2.81 -4.85
CA HIS A 207 14.74 -3.50 -5.08
C HIS A 207 15.87 -2.60 -5.57
N THR A 208 15.65 -1.30 -5.78
CA THR A 208 16.76 -0.40 -6.09
C THR A 208 17.76 -0.39 -4.92
N PRO A 209 19.08 -0.39 -5.17
CA PRO A 209 20.08 -0.53 -4.10
C PRO A 209 19.93 0.50 -2.98
N ARG A 210 19.54 1.73 -3.32
CA ARG A 210 19.32 2.81 -2.34
C ARG A 210 18.09 2.56 -1.47
N VAL A 211 16.95 2.21 -2.08
CA VAL A 211 15.71 1.92 -1.34
C VAL A 211 15.90 0.70 -0.46
N GLN A 212 16.48 -0.38 -1.01
CA GLN A 212 16.70 -1.59 -0.26
C GLN A 212 17.71 -1.41 0.88
N GLY A 213 18.75 -0.60 0.66
CA GLY A 213 19.66 -0.20 1.71
C GLY A 213 18.93 0.44 2.89
N ARG A 214 18.00 1.36 2.62
CA ARG A 214 17.20 1.98 3.68
C ARG A 214 16.22 1.01 4.34
N LEU A 215 15.56 0.15 3.59
CA LEU A 215 14.66 -0.88 4.14
C LEU A 215 15.42 -1.80 5.10
N ARG A 216 16.60 -2.27 4.71
CA ARG A 216 17.51 -3.05 5.56
C ARG A 216 17.87 -2.31 6.84
N ASP A 217 18.29 -1.05 6.72
CA ASP A 217 18.77 -0.29 7.86
C ASP A 217 17.63 0.00 8.87
N ILE A 218 16.43 0.32 8.37
CA ILE A 218 15.21 0.48 9.19
C ILE A 218 14.84 -0.83 9.88
N TYR A 219 14.77 -1.94 9.12
CA TYR A 219 14.45 -3.25 9.67
C TYR A 219 15.43 -3.67 10.76
N ASN A 220 16.74 -3.51 10.51
CA ASN A 220 17.79 -3.87 11.45
C ASN A 220 17.72 -3.01 12.72
N HIS A 221 17.47 -1.71 12.58
CA HIS A 221 17.31 -0.81 13.73
C HIS A 221 16.13 -1.26 14.61
N MET A 222 14.97 -1.54 14.00
CA MET A 222 13.81 -2.04 14.73
C MET A 222 14.10 -3.38 15.40
N TRP A 223 14.79 -4.29 14.71
CA TRP A 223 15.21 -5.58 15.27
C TRP A 223 16.07 -5.38 16.53
N PHE A 224 17.06 -4.48 16.49
CA PHE A 224 17.90 -4.17 17.64
C PHE A 224 17.12 -3.55 18.80
N GLU A 225 16.18 -2.65 18.53
CA GLU A 225 15.34 -2.08 19.59
C GLU A 225 14.42 -3.14 20.23
N PHE A 226 13.92 -4.11 19.46
CA PHE A 226 13.20 -5.27 20.02
C PHE A 226 14.12 -6.20 20.83
N ASP A 227 15.38 -6.34 20.44
CA ASP A 227 16.37 -7.18 21.14
C ASP A 227 16.75 -6.54 22.48
N ILE A 228 17.04 -5.24 22.49
CA ILE A 228 17.24 -4.46 23.72
C ILE A 228 16.02 -4.57 24.64
N LEU A 229 14.80 -4.41 24.09
CA LEU A 229 13.58 -4.55 24.88
C LEU A 229 13.46 -5.95 25.50
N GLN A 230 13.75 -7.00 24.71
CA GLN A 230 13.71 -8.38 25.18
C GLN A 230 14.72 -8.61 26.32
N ASP A 231 15.96 -8.13 26.19
CA ASP A 231 16.99 -8.24 27.22
C ASP A 231 16.59 -7.57 28.54
N VAL A 232 15.97 -6.38 28.45
CA VAL A 232 15.50 -5.66 29.63
C VAL A 232 14.32 -6.40 30.29
N LEU A 233 13.40 -6.97 29.51
CA LEU A 233 12.29 -7.76 30.04
C LEU A 233 12.78 -9.06 30.70
N ASP A 234 13.73 -9.74 30.09
CA ASP A 234 14.41 -10.92 30.66
C ASP A 234 15.05 -10.58 32.01
N ALA A 235 15.80 -9.48 32.08
CA ALA A 235 16.44 -9.03 33.31
C ALA A 235 15.42 -8.64 34.39
N LEU A 236 14.29 -8.05 34.00
CA LEU A 236 13.20 -7.67 34.92
C LEU A 236 12.56 -8.91 35.57
N GLU A 237 12.28 -9.95 34.78
CA GLU A 237 11.73 -11.20 35.30
C GLU A 237 12.72 -11.92 36.22
N VAL A 238 14.00 -11.99 35.83
CA VAL A 238 15.06 -12.60 36.65
C VAL A 238 15.26 -11.86 37.97
N SER A 239 15.30 -10.52 37.95
CA SER A 239 15.42 -9.71 39.16
C SER A 239 14.18 -9.80 40.07
N SER A 240 13.01 -10.10 39.50
CA SER A 240 11.77 -10.38 40.22
C SER A 240 11.66 -11.84 40.71
N GLY A 241 12.70 -12.66 40.52
CA GLY A 241 12.74 -14.06 40.95
C GLY A 241 11.91 -15.01 40.08
N ARG A 242 11.52 -14.59 38.88
CA ARG A 242 10.76 -15.38 37.90
C ARG A 242 11.69 -15.94 36.81
N SER A 243 11.22 -16.94 36.09
CA SER A 243 11.94 -17.48 34.92
C SER A 243 11.86 -16.50 33.75
N LYS A 244 12.87 -16.55 32.87
CA LYS A 244 12.86 -15.78 31.61
C LYS A 244 11.56 -16.01 30.82
N PRO A 245 11.03 -14.97 30.16
CA PRO A 245 9.90 -15.10 29.26
C PRO A 245 10.16 -16.16 28.18
N VAL A 246 9.10 -16.86 27.78
CA VAL A 246 9.18 -17.90 26.75
C VAL A 246 9.10 -17.29 25.33
N TYR A 247 8.52 -16.10 25.19
CA TYR A 247 8.41 -15.39 23.90
C TYR A 247 9.70 -14.65 23.53
N ASN A 248 9.84 -14.33 22.23
CA ASN A 248 11.01 -13.63 21.68
C ASN A 248 10.54 -12.58 20.67
N LEU A 249 10.61 -11.30 21.04
CA LEU A 249 10.14 -10.20 20.18
C LEU A 249 10.94 -10.06 18.88
N PRO A 250 12.29 -10.10 18.88
CA PRO A 250 13.06 -10.07 17.63
C PRO A 250 12.70 -11.19 16.65
N ALA A 251 12.46 -12.40 17.15
CA ALA A 251 12.09 -13.55 16.34
C ALA A 251 10.66 -13.43 15.79
N LEU A 252 9.71 -12.89 16.57
CA LEU A 252 8.38 -12.55 16.07
C LEU A 252 8.44 -11.48 14.98
N TRP A 253 9.28 -10.45 15.15
CA TRP A 253 9.48 -9.38 14.16
C TRP A 253 10.06 -9.92 12.85
N GLN A 254 11.08 -10.77 12.95
CA GLN A 254 11.68 -11.43 11.79
C GLN A 254 10.65 -12.29 11.04
N GLU A 255 9.89 -13.12 11.76
CA GLU A 255 8.85 -13.97 11.17
C GLU A 255 7.76 -13.11 10.49
N TYR A 256 7.29 -12.06 11.16
CA TYR A 256 6.28 -11.14 10.64
C TYR A 256 6.69 -10.51 9.31
N ILE A 257 7.89 -9.93 9.23
CA ILE A 257 8.35 -9.25 8.02
C ILE A 257 8.65 -10.24 6.90
N GLN A 258 9.48 -11.24 7.18
CA GLN A 258 10.04 -12.09 6.14
C GLN A 258 9.04 -13.16 5.68
N SER A 259 8.45 -13.88 6.62
CA SER A 259 7.63 -15.06 6.32
C SER A 259 6.19 -14.72 5.99
N TYR A 260 5.73 -13.51 6.32
CA TYR A 260 4.32 -13.17 6.17
C TYR A 260 4.11 -11.88 5.39
N LEU A 261 4.66 -10.73 5.79
CA LEU A 261 4.39 -9.48 5.08
C LEU A 261 4.89 -9.56 3.63
N PHE A 262 6.18 -9.80 3.45
CA PHE A 262 6.83 -9.82 2.14
C PHE A 262 6.33 -10.97 1.24
N GLU A 263 6.08 -12.15 1.81
CA GLU A 263 5.46 -13.24 1.07
C GLU A 263 4.01 -12.92 0.66
N ASN A 264 3.22 -12.29 1.53
CA ASN A 264 1.84 -11.93 1.24
C ASN A 264 1.75 -10.85 0.15
N MET A 265 2.61 -9.81 0.23
CA MET A 265 2.75 -8.78 -0.81
C MET A 265 3.02 -9.42 -2.19
N ALA A 266 3.97 -10.35 -2.25
CA ALA A 266 4.36 -11.03 -3.48
C ALA A 266 3.26 -11.98 -3.97
N LEU A 267 2.66 -12.76 -3.08
CA LEU A 267 1.59 -13.70 -3.41
C LEU A 267 0.37 -12.98 -4.00
N GLN A 268 -0.08 -11.91 -3.35
CA GLN A 268 -1.21 -11.09 -3.80
C GLN A 268 -0.93 -10.50 -5.19
N SER A 269 0.25 -9.91 -5.37
CA SER A 269 0.63 -9.25 -6.63
C SER A 269 0.81 -10.25 -7.77
N ARG A 270 1.50 -11.37 -7.55
CA ARG A 270 1.66 -12.46 -8.54
C ARG A 270 0.32 -13.04 -8.96
N SER A 271 -0.54 -13.33 -7.98
CA SER A 271 -1.89 -13.85 -8.22
C SER A 271 -2.70 -12.91 -9.09
N PHE A 272 -2.66 -11.60 -8.80
CA PHE A 272 -3.29 -10.59 -9.63
C PHE A 272 -2.71 -10.54 -11.05
N ILE A 273 -1.38 -10.48 -11.19
CA ILE A 273 -0.71 -10.37 -12.48
C ILE A 273 -1.05 -11.58 -13.38
N PHE A 274 -0.91 -12.80 -12.87
CA PHE A 274 -1.15 -14.01 -13.65
C PHE A 274 -2.63 -14.20 -14.00
N SER A 275 -3.54 -13.85 -13.09
CA SER A 275 -4.98 -13.88 -13.36
C SER A 275 -5.39 -12.99 -14.53
N ASN A 276 -4.65 -11.90 -14.76
CA ASN A 276 -4.97 -10.92 -15.80
C ASN A 276 -4.13 -11.06 -17.07
N LEU A 277 -2.87 -11.52 -16.99
CA LEU A 277 -2.04 -11.77 -18.17
C LEU A 277 -2.50 -12.98 -18.98
N LEU A 278 -2.90 -14.08 -18.33
CA LEU A 278 -3.26 -15.31 -19.03
C LEU A 278 -4.45 -15.11 -19.99
N PRO A 279 -5.56 -14.46 -19.59
CA PRO A 279 -6.66 -14.16 -20.51
C PRO A 279 -6.23 -13.28 -21.69
N LEU A 280 -5.38 -12.27 -21.44
CA LEU A 280 -4.85 -11.40 -22.50
C LEU A 280 -3.99 -12.19 -23.50
N TYR A 281 -3.09 -13.05 -22.99
CA TYR A 281 -2.27 -13.94 -23.81
C TYR A 281 -3.14 -14.82 -24.71
N ASN A 282 -4.12 -15.51 -24.13
CA ASN A 282 -5.00 -16.43 -24.86
C ASN A 282 -5.84 -15.69 -25.90
N ALA A 283 -6.35 -14.50 -25.57
CA ALA A 283 -7.10 -13.67 -26.49
C ALA A 283 -6.24 -13.21 -27.67
N THR A 284 -5.04 -12.69 -27.41
CA THR A 284 -4.09 -12.25 -28.45
C THR A 284 -3.64 -13.42 -29.32
N LEU A 285 -3.30 -14.57 -28.73
CA LEU A 285 -2.90 -15.76 -29.46
C LEU A 285 -4.04 -16.31 -30.33
N SER A 286 -5.28 -16.27 -29.84
CA SER A 286 -6.46 -16.68 -30.61
C SER A 286 -6.73 -15.74 -31.78
N GLN A 287 -6.66 -14.42 -31.56
CA GLN A 287 -6.81 -13.43 -32.62
C GLN A 287 -5.72 -13.58 -33.68
N PHE A 288 -4.48 -13.80 -33.25
CA PHE A 288 -3.35 -14.09 -34.12
C PHE A 288 -3.59 -15.35 -34.98
N SER A 289 -4.03 -16.44 -34.35
CA SER A 289 -4.25 -17.73 -35.03
C SER A 289 -5.42 -17.71 -36.02
N ASN A 290 -6.44 -16.89 -35.76
CA ASN A 290 -7.65 -16.80 -36.57
C ASN A 290 -7.53 -15.83 -37.77
N GLN A 291 -6.38 -15.18 -37.95
CA GLN A 291 -6.18 -14.33 -39.13
C GLN A 291 -6.15 -15.18 -40.40
N PRO A 292 -6.87 -14.79 -41.46
CA PRO A 292 -6.88 -15.53 -42.71
C PRO A 292 -5.45 -15.56 -43.25
N ARG A 293 -4.84 -16.75 -43.25
CA ARG A 293 -3.65 -17.02 -44.05
C ARG A 293 -4.10 -16.86 -45.49
N SER A 294 -3.80 -15.73 -46.12
CA SER A 294 -4.10 -15.55 -47.54
C SER A 294 -3.39 -16.68 -48.28
N ILE A 295 -4.16 -17.65 -48.77
CA ILE A 295 -3.70 -18.63 -49.74
C ILE A 295 -3.62 -17.87 -51.06
N PHE A 296 -2.53 -18.10 -51.79
CA PHE A 296 -2.27 -17.80 -53.21
C PHE A 296 -1.28 -16.68 -53.52
N GLY A 297 -0.18 -17.09 -54.16
CA GLY A 297 0.68 -16.26 -55.01
C GLY A 297 2.08 -16.06 -54.45
N GLU A 298 3.08 -16.61 -55.13
CA GLU A 298 4.49 -16.26 -54.94
C GLU A 298 4.65 -14.72 -54.98
N ALA A 299 5.30 -14.16 -53.95
CA ALA A 299 5.78 -12.77 -53.84
C ALA A 299 5.02 -11.73 -53.01
N GLU A 300 4.19 -12.11 -52.03
CA GLU A 300 3.93 -11.22 -50.88
C GLU A 300 4.15 -11.97 -49.56
N ILE A 301 5.29 -11.69 -48.93
CA ILE A 301 5.56 -12.10 -47.55
C ILE A 301 4.51 -11.39 -46.70
N ASN A 302 3.47 -12.12 -46.30
CA ASN A 302 2.45 -11.62 -45.38
C ASN A 302 3.17 -11.03 -44.17
N LEU A 303 3.02 -9.72 -43.96
CA LEU A 303 3.43 -9.06 -42.73
C LEU A 303 2.65 -9.74 -41.61
N ILE A 304 3.32 -10.65 -40.90
CA ILE A 304 2.84 -11.12 -39.61
C ILE A 304 2.49 -9.86 -38.83
N PRO A 305 1.27 -9.67 -38.30
CA PRO A 305 0.92 -8.41 -37.69
C PRO A 305 1.84 -8.13 -36.52
N GLN A 306 2.82 -7.26 -36.76
CA GLN A 306 3.93 -6.98 -35.85
C GLN A 306 3.43 -6.57 -34.47
N HIS A 307 2.23 -5.98 -34.42
CA HIS A 307 1.52 -5.67 -33.19
C HIS A 307 1.23 -6.91 -32.32
N HIS A 308 0.68 -8.01 -32.86
CA HIS A 308 0.35 -9.19 -32.06
C HIS A 308 1.62 -9.88 -31.53
N ILE A 309 2.66 -10.00 -32.38
CA ILE A 309 3.98 -10.50 -31.95
C ILE A 309 4.54 -9.64 -30.81
N ARG A 310 4.51 -8.32 -30.98
CA ARG A 310 5.00 -7.37 -29.95
C ARG A 310 4.25 -7.57 -28.64
N VAL A 311 2.92 -7.63 -28.69
CA VAL A 311 2.06 -7.82 -27.51
C VAL A 311 2.33 -9.17 -26.83
N LEU A 312 2.41 -10.26 -27.59
CA LEU A 312 2.72 -11.59 -27.03
C LEU A 312 4.09 -11.58 -26.36
N ASN A 313 5.11 -11.02 -27.01
CA ASN A 313 6.43 -10.87 -26.38
C ASN A 313 6.37 -10.02 -25.11
N SER A 314 5.66 -8.88 -25.11
CA SER A 314 5.50 -8.05 -23.92
C SER A 314 4.82 -8.79 -22.76
N ILE A 315 3.85 -9.66 -23.04
CA ILE A 315 3.22 -10.49 -22.00
C ILE A 315 4.23 -11.50 -21.44
N LEU A 316 5.00 -12.17 -22.31
CA LEU A 316 6.01 -13.13 -21.88
C LEU A 316 7.15 -12.45 -21.11
N ASP A 317 7.57 -11.26 -21.53
CA ASP A 317 8.54 -10.44 -20.81
C ASP A 317 8.00 -10.06 -19.43
N LEU A 318 6.72 -9.69 -19.31
CA LEU A 318 6.11 -9.42 -18.00
C LEU A 318 6.05 -10.65 -17.09
N TYR A 319 5.92 -11.87 -17.62
CA TYR A 319 6.09 -13.07 -16.79
C TYR A 319 7.51 -13.19 -16.25
N ILE A 320 8.54 -12.94 -17.07
CA ILE A 320 9.95 -12.92 -16.64
C ILE A 320 10.15 -11.86 -15.54
N GLU A 321 9.75 -10.62 -15.82
CA GLU A 321 9.94 -9.51 -14.90
C GLU A 321 9.16 -9.73 -13.59
N THR A 322 7.97 -10.35 -13.65
CA THR A 322 7.21 -10.71 -12.44
C THR A 322 7.95 -11.74 -11.60
N GLU A 323 8.50 -12.78 -12.23
CA GLU A 323 9.26 -13.81 -11.50
C GLU A 323 10.54 -13.27 -10.87
N PHE A 324 11.22 -12.35 -11.57
CA PHE A 324 12.44 -11.77 -11.06
C PHE A 324 12.20 -10.71 -9.98
N HIS A 325 11.28 -9.77 -10.24
CA HIS A 325 11.06 -8.61 -9.38
C HIS A 325 10.03 -8.86 -8.28
N VAL A 326 8.95 -9.61 -8.51
CA VAL A 326 7.87 -9.80 -7.51
C VAL A 326 8.20 -10.97 -6.58
N VAL A 327 9.44 -11.00 -6.12
CA VAL A 327 9.95 -11.91 -5.10
C VAL A 327 10.65 -11.04 -4.06
N PRO A 328 10.32 -11.19 -2.77
CA PRO A 328 10.90 -10.32 -1.76
C PRO A 328 12.39 -10.63 -1.55
N HIS A 329 13.13 -9.59 -1.20
CA HIS A 329 14.55 -9.69 -0.92
C HIS A 329 14.87 -9.13 0.46
N THR A 330 15.62 -9.90 1.23
CA THR A 330 16.01 -9.56 2.61
C THR A 330 17.53 -9.67 2.79
N VAL A 331 18.29 -9.47 1.71
CA VAL A 331 19.76 -9.52 1.73
C VAL A 331 20.31 -8.45 2.68
N GLY A 332 21.10 -8.88 3.66
CA GLY A 332 21.70 -8.01 4.68
C GLY A 332 20.78 -7.63 5.85
N PHE A 333 19.55 -8.15 5.89
CA PHE A 333 18.69 -8.05 7.06
C PHE A 333 19.28 -8.95 8.17
N VAL A 334 19.19 -8.52 9.43
CA VAL A 334 19.74 -9.29 10.56
C VAL A 334 18.91 -10.56 10.81
N TYR A 335 19.63 -11.67 11.03
CA TYR A 335 19.08 -12.98 11.35
C TYR A 335 19.69 -13.54 12.63
N ARG A 336 18.86 -14.24 13.42
CA ARG A 336 19.21 -14.87 14.70
C ARG A 336 20.46 -15.78 14.67
N HIS A 337 20.87 -16.26 13.50
CA HIS A 337 21.98 -17.22 13.35
C HIS A 337 23.33 -16.59 12.93
N GLU A 338 23.41 -15.28 12.73
CA GLU A 338 24.66 -14.62 12.29
C GLU A 338 25.05 -13.39 13.14
N PRO A 339 25.20 -13.50 14.48
CA PRO A 339 25.53 -12.36 15.33
C PRO A 339 26.95 -11.80 15.13
N GLU A 340 27.90 -12.61 14.61
CA GLU A 340 29.32 -12.22 14.55
C GLU A 340 29.67 -11.25 13.42
N THR A 341 28.78 -11.03 12.44
CA THR A 341 29.06 -10.22 11.24
C THR A 341 28.41 -8.83 11.27
N VAL A 342 27.62 -8.50 12.30
CA VAL A 342 26.68 -7.35 12.26
C VAL A 342 27.27 -6.04 12.81
N THR A 343 28.44 -6.08 13.44
CA THR A 343 29.04 -4.93 14.15
C THR A 343 29.41 -3.74 13.26
N GLY A 344 29.42 -3.88 11.93
CA GLY A 344 29.69 -2.78 10.98
C GLY A 344 28.46 -2.06 10.41
N LEU A 345 27.24 -2.54 10.67
CA LEU A 345 26.00 -2.10 9.99
C LEU A 345 25.30 -0.89 10.62
N LEU A 346 25.63 -0.54 11.87
CA LEU A 346 25.15 0.69 12.55
C LEU A 346 26.17 1.82 12.51
N SER A 347 27.22 1.69 11.70
CA SER A 347 28.17 2.78 11.50
C SER A 347 27.50 3.88 10.68
N ASP A 348 27.29 5.06 11.29
CA ASP A 348 26.79 6.29 10.63
C ASP A 348 27.74 6.83 9.54
N ASP A 349 28.87 6.16 9.31
CA ASP A 349 29.80 6.49 8.23
C ASP A 349 29.14 6.30 6.86
N GLU A 350 29.09 7.40 6.09
CA GLU A 350 28.59 7.44 4.72
C GLU A 350 29.24 6.39 3.81
N SER A 351 30.50 6.07 4.07
CA SER A 351 31.24 5.05 3.32
C SER A 351 30.66 3.63 3.50
N SER A 352 30.04 3.35 4.65
CA SER A 352 29.51 2.03 5.00
C SER A 352 28.25 1.68 4.21
N TRP A 353 27.24 2.58 4.19
CA TRP A 353 25.99 2.28 3.49
C TRP A 353 26.15 2.29 1.97
N LYS A 354 27.01 3.17 1.41
CA LYS A 354 27.34 3.16 -0.03
C LYS A 354 27.98 1.84 -0.43
N ARG A 355 28.92 1.34 0.38
CA ARG A 355 29.56 0.03 0.18
C ARG A 355 28.54 -1.11 0.24
N ASN A 356 27.66 -1.12 1.23
CA ASN A 356 26.63 -2.16 1.37
C ASN A 356 25.64 -2.15 0.20
N ASN A 357 25.29 -0.97 -0.32
CA ASN A 357 24.43 -0.85 -1.50
C ASN A 357 25.14 -1.35 -2.78
N ALA A 358 26.45 -1.08 -2.93
CA ALA A 358 27.23 -1.61 -4.04
C ALA A 358 27.37 -3.15 -3.99
N ILE A 359 27.52 -3.73 -2.80
CA ILE A 359 27.52 -5.19 -2.61
C ILE A 359 26.15 -5.75 -3.02
N TYR A 360 25.06 -5.15 -2.55
CA TYR A 360 23.72 -5.57 -2.93
C TYR A 360 23.50 -5.48 -4.45
N GLU A 361 23.91 -4.38 -5.09
CA GLU A 361 23.85 -4.21 -6.54
C GLU A 361 24.60 -5.33 -7.27
N SER A 362 25.83 -5.65 -6.84
CA SER A 362 26.60 -6.77 -7.41
C SER A 362 25.88 -8.11 -7.28
N ILE A 363 25.24 -8.38 -6.14
CA ILE A 363 24.46 -9.60 -5.93
C ILE A 363 23.25 -9.64 -6.86
N GLN A 364 22.53 -8.53 -7.01
CA GLN A 364 21.36 -8.47 -7.90
C GLN A 364 21.73 -8.60 -9.37
N THR A 365 22.85 -8.00 -9.80
CA THR A 365 23.35 -8.16 -11.17
C THR A 365 23.68 -9.62 -11.47
N ALA A 366 24.45 -10.28 -10.60
CA ALA A 366 24.79 -11.70 -10.77
C ALA A 366 23.52 -12.58 -10.79
N ARG A 367 22.55 -12.33 -9.90
CA ARG A 367 21.29 -13.07 -9.90
C ARG A 367 20.45 -12.86 -11.16
N ARG A 368 20.45 -11.64 -11.72
CA ARG A 368 19.77 -11.36 -12.98
C ARG A 368 20.40 -12.15 -14.13
N GLU A 369 21.73 -12.17 -14.19
CA GLU A 369 22.47 -12.95 -15.19
C GLU A 369 22.18 -14.45 -15.06
N ASP A 370 22.28 -15.01 -13.86
CA ASP A 370 21.99 -16.42 -13.58
C ASP A 370 20.54 -16.78 -13.93
N PHE A 371 19.58 -15.95 -13.51
CA PHE A 371 18.17 -16.14 -13.83
C PHE A 371 17.92 -16.13 -15.34
N GLN A 372 18.54 -15.20 -16.07
CA GLN A 372 18.39 -15.12 -17.51
C GLN A 372 18.99 -16.34 -18.22
N ILE A 373 20.14 -16.84 -17.76
CA ILE A 373 20.76 -18.06 -18.29
C ILE A 373 19.85 -19.28 -18.07
N ASP A 374 19.36 -19.49 -16.84
CA ASP A 374 18.43 -20.59 -16.51
C ASP A 374 17.17 -20.53 -17.37
N TYR A 375 16.63 -19.33 -17.55
CA TYR A 375 15.42 -19.14 -18.33
C TYR A 375 15.63 -19.43 -19.83
N GLN A 376 16.75 -18.95 -20.40
CA GLN A 376 17.11 -19.25 -21.80
C GLN A 376 17.34 -20.75 -22.02
N GLN A 377 17.95 -21.44 -21.05
CA GLN A 377 18.14 -22.89 -21.12
C GLN A 377 16.79 -23.62 -21.18
N LYS A 378 15.81 -23.25 -20.33
CA LYS A 378 14.46 -23.85 -20.35
C LYS A 378 13.73 -23.65 -21.67
N ILE A 379 13.87 -22.47 -22.28
CA ILE A 379 13.32 -22.19 -23.62
C ILE A 379 13.98 -23.13 -24.65
N GLN A 380 15.31 -23.24 -24.63
CA GLN A 380 16.06 -24.10 -25.54
C GLN A 380 15.66 -25.57 -25.40
N GLU A 381 15.56 -26.09 -24.17
CA GLU A 381 15.11 -27.46 -23.89
C GLU A 381 13.69 -27.70 -24.43
N THR A 382 12.80 -26.72 -24.27
CA THR A 382 11.42 -26.80 -24.79
C THR A 382 11.40 -26.85 -26.32
N ALA A 383 12.19 -25.99 -26.98
CA ALA A 383 12.33 -25.99 -28.44
C ALA A 383 12.91 -27.32 -28.97
N GLU A 384 13.92 -27.87 -28.30
CA GLU A 384 14.52 -29.16 -28.64
C GLU A 384 13.53 -30.33 -28.48
N MET A 385 12.75 -30.35 -27.40
CA MET A 385 11.69 -31.34 -27.18
C MET A 385 10.64 -31.29 -28.29
N ARG A 386 10.22 -30.09 -28.72
CA ARG A 386 9.31 -29.91 -29.85
C ARG A 386 9.93 -30.46 -31.15
N MET A 387 11.15 -30.06 -31.48
CA MET A 387 11.86 -30.54 -32.68
C MET A 387 12.04 -32.07 -32.69
N ALA A 388 12.34 -32.66 -31.53
CA ALA A 388 12.50 -34.11 -31.39
C ALA A 388 11.20 -34.90 -31.57
N ASN A 389 10.05 -34.30 -31.25
CA ASN A 389 8.73 -34.88 -31.44
C ASN A 389 8.22 -34.74 -32.89
N ASP A 390 8.69 -33.74 -33.64
CA ASP A 390 8.32 -33.43 -35.03
C ASP A 390 9.04 -34.29 -36.10
N LYS A 391 9.23 -35.60 -35.84
CA LYS A 391 10.06 -36.55 -36.64
C LYS A 391 9.74 -36.69 -38.14
N HIS A 392 8.79 -35.93 -38.71
CA HIS A 392 8.38 -36.04 -40.12
C HIS A 392 8.31 -34.70 -40.89
N SER A 393 8.71 -33.54 -40.35
CA SER A 393 8.74 -32.30 -41.14
C SER A 393 10.13 -32.05 -41.75
N SER A 394 10.33 -32.45 -43.00
CA SER A 394 11.43 -31.96 -43.82
C SER A 394 11.30 -30.44 -43.98
N PHE A 395 12.28 -29.69 -43.45
CA PHE A 395 12.37 -28.22 -43.48
C PHE A 395 12.15 -27.65 -44.89
N GLY A 396 11.05 -26.92 -45.08
CA GLY A 396 10.76 -26.16 -46.30
C GLY A 396 10.73 -24.65 -46.03
N PRO A 397 10.82 -23.79 -47.07
CA PRO A 397 10.86 -22.33 -46.94
C PRO A 397 9.64 -21.70 -46.24
N ASN A 398 8.49 -22.39 -46.23
CA ASN A 398 7.30 -21.94 -45.51
C ASN A 398 7.37 -22.13 -43.97
N GLN A 399 8.35 -22.88 -43.44
CA GLN A 399 8.55 -23.05 -41.99
C GLN A 399 9.46 -21.97 -41.38
N GLU A 400 10.43 -21.40 -42.13
CA GLU A 400 11.25 -20.28 -41.64
C GLU A 400 10.39 -19.04 -41.31
N ALA A 401 9.35 -18.79 -42.10
CA ALA A 401 8.38 -17.72 -41.84
C ALA A 401 7.55 -17.95 -40.56
N LEU A 402 7.49 -19.17 -40.04
CA LEU A 402 6.77 -19.52 -38.81
C LEU A 402 7.69 -19.57 -37.58
N GLN A 403 9.02 -19.45 -37.75
CA GLN A 403 9.98 -19.53 -36.65
C GLN A 403 9.65 -18.55 -35.50
N PRO A 404 9.31 -17.27 -35.75
CA PRO A 404 8.98 -16.35 -34.66
C PRO A 404 7.75 -16.76 -33.84
N ILE A 405 6.85 -17.54 -34.45
CA ILE A 405 5.65 -18.06 -33.77
C ILE A 405 6.03 -19.23 -32.88
N TRP A 406 6.86 -20.14 -33.40
CA TRP A 406 7.39 -21.25 -32.61
C TRP A 406 8.19 -20.75 -31.42
N ASP A 407 9.03 -19.72 -31.61
CA ASP A 407 9.79 -19.11 -30.52
C ASP A 407 8.87 -18.57 -29.41
N ILE A 408 7.75 -17.92 -29.77
CA ILE A 408 6.75 -17.43 -28.80
C ILE A 408 6.08 -18.59 -28.06
N LEU A 409 5.73 -19.67 -28.76
CA LEU A 409 5.08 -20.83 -28.14
C LEU A 409 6.04 -21.58 -27.22
N ASP A 410 7.28 -21.81 -27.66
CA ASP A 410 8.33 -22.47 -26.87
C ASP A 410 8.62 -21.65 -25.59
N ARG A 411 8.65 -20.31 -25.70
CA ARG A 411 8.75 -19.42 -24.53
C ARG A 411 7.54 -19.56 -23.60
N ALA A 412 6.33 -19.54 -24.12
CA ALA A 412 5.11 -19.64 -23.32
C ALA A 412 5.02 -20.99 -22.57
N ASP A 413 5.38 -22.08 -23.23
CA ASP A 413 5.43 -23.41 -22.63
C ASP A 413 6.51 -23.47 -21.53
N ALA A 414 7.70 -22.91 -21.79
CA ALA A 414 8.76 -22.81 -20.78
C ALA A 414 8.31 -22.01 -19.55
N HIS A 415 7.55 -20.93 -19.72
CA HIS A 415 6.93 -20.17 -18.62
C HIS A 415 5.98 -21.04 -17.80
N GLN A 416 5.05 -21.74 -18.45
CA GLN A 416 4.04 -22.54 -17.77
C GLN A 416 4.64 -23.74 -17.04
N ILE A 417 5.68 -24.37 -17.61
CA ILE A 417 6.43 -25.45 -16.97
C ILE A 417 7.17 -24.93 -15.74
N ALA A 418 7.86 -23.79 -15.87
CA ALA A 418 8.58 -23.18 -14.75
C ALA A 418 7.64 -22.70 -13.64
N GLN A 419 6.45 -22.21 -14.00
CA GLN A 419 5.50 -21.59 -13.08
C GLN A 419 4.06 -22.05 -13.32
N PRO A 420 3.64 -23.17 -12.71
CA PRO A 420 2.27 -23.69 -12.83
C PRO A 420 1.18 -22.72 -12.35
N GLN A 421 1.54 -21.75 -11.51
CA GLN A 421 0.63 -20.69 -11.03
C GLN A 421 0.17 -19.76 -12.17
N ILE A 422 0.89 -19.70 -13.30
CA ILE A 422 0.44 -18.95 -14.48
C ILE A 422 -0.89 -19.52 -14.98
N LEU A 423 -1.02 -20.85 -15.00
CA LEU A 423 -2.23 -21.54 -15.45
C LEU A 423 -3.33 -21.57 -14.39
N ASN A 424 -2.95 -21.63 -13.12
CA ASN A 424 -3.88 -21.70 -11.99
C ASN A 424 -3.48 -20.69 -10.91
N PRO A 425 -3.74 -19.40 -11.11
CA PRO A 425 -3.40 -18.37 -10.14
C PRO A 425 -4.25 -18.52 -8.88
N SER A 426 -3.62 -18.26 -7.73
CA SER A 426 -4.30 -18.32 -6.44
C SER A 426 -5.37 -17.23 -6.32
N ARG A 427 -6.47 -17.54 -5.65
CA ARG A 427 -7.42 -16.52 -5.20
C ARG A 427 -7.09 -16.18 -3.77
N VAL A 428 -6.76 -14.92 -3.52
CA VAL A 428 -6.26 -14.47 -2.22
C VAL A 428 -7.25 -13.48 -1.63
N GLU A 429 -7.62 -13.73 -0.37
CA GLU A 429 -8.46 -12.83 0.43
C GLU A 429 -7.58 -11.73 1.04
N GLU A 430 -8.02 -10.48 0.94
CA GLU A 430 -7.29 -9.34 1.50
C GLU A 430 -7.44 -9.28 3.03
N ASP A 431 -6.36 -8.95 3.73
CA ASP A 431 -6.31 -9.04 5.21
C ASP A 431 -7.36 -8.13 5.89
N TRP A 432 -7.52 -6.90 5.42
CA TRP A 432 -8.51 -5.96 5.96
C TRP A 432 -9.97 -6.44 5.79
N VAL A 433 -10.29 -7.14 4.69
CA VAL A 433 -11.62 -7.72 4.46
C VAL A 433 -11.90 -8.76 5.54
N ARG A 434 -10.92 -9.62 5.82
CA ARG A 434 -11.06 -10.65 6.85
C ARG A 434 -11.19 -10.04 8.24
N GLU A 435 -10.44 -9.00 8.56
CA GLU A 435 -10.51 -8.32 9.86
C GLU A 435 -11.88 -7.70 10.10
N LEU A 436 -12.40 -6.94 9.12
CA LEU A 436 -13.72 -6.32 9.20
C LEU A 436 -14.87 -7.34 9.16
N SER A 437 -14.64 -8.54 8.64
CA SER A 437 -15.63 -9.62 8.67
C SER A 437 -16.04 -10.01 10.10
N SER A 438 -15.16 -9.77 11.09
CA SER A 438 -15.44 -10.00 12.51
C SER A 438 -15.89 -8.76 13.29
N GLY A 439 -15.70 -7.56 12.72
CA GLY A 439 -15.94 -6.27 13.39
C GLY A 439 -17.39 -5.77 13.36
N ASP A 440 -17.58 -4.55 13.84
CA ASP A 440 -18.86 -3.84 13.78
C ASP A 440 -19.11 -3.21 12.39
N LYS A 441 -20.22 -2.49 12.25
CA LYS A 441 -20.48 -1.64 11.08
C LYS A 441 -19.38 -0.59 10.93
N PHE A 442 -19.11 -0.19 9.69
CA PHE A 442 -18.13 0.85 9.38
C PHE A 442 -18.61 1.71 8.21
N GLY A 443 -18.00 2.88 8.05
CA GLY A 443 -18.21 3.70 6.85
C GLY A 443 -18.16 5.19 7.13
N TYR A 444 -19.03 5.95 6.47
CA TYR A 444 -18.95 7.41 6.41
C TYR A 444 -20.25 8.11 6.78
N VAL A 445 -20.15 9.33 7.28
CA VAL A 445 -21.24 10.30 7.22
C VAL A 445 -21.29 10.88 5.80
N ILE A 446 -22.49 11.04 5.25
CA ILE A 446 -22.72 11.61 3.92
C ILE A 446 -23.75 12.73 3.98
N TYR A 447 -23.39 13.89 3.42
CA TYR A 447 -24.28 15.05 3.33
C TYR A 447 -24.94 15.11 1.96
N LYS A 448 -26.26 15.27 1.95
CA LYS A 448 -27.01 15.66 0.76
C LYS A 448 -27.15 17.17 0.74
N MET A 449 -26.45 17.82 -0.20
CA MET A 449 -26.41 19.27 -0.35
C MET A 449 -27.10 19.77 -1.65
N SER A 450 -27.39 18.86 -2.57
CA SER A 450 -28.13 19.16 -3.80
C SER A 450 -29.58 19.62 -3.52
N LYS A 451 -30.08 20.56 -4.34
CA LYS A 451 -31.43 21.12 -4.21
C LYS A 451 -32.28 20.91 -5.47
N GLY A 452 -33.60 20.87 -5.27
CA GLY A 452 -34.58 20.96 -6.37
C GLY A 452 -34.92 19.64 -7.06
N GLN A 453 -34.41 18.51 -6.56
CA GLN A 453 -34.75 17.17 -7.04
C GLN A 453 -36.11 16.74 -6.49
N SER A 454 -36.91 16.07 -7.32
CA SER A 454 -38.10 15.35 -6.87
C SER A 454 -37.71 14.10 -6.06
N GLU A 455 -38.63 13.62 -5.22
CA GLU A 455 -38.48 12.34 -4.48
C GLU A 455 -38.17 11.17 -5.41
N GLU A 456 -38.73 11.16 -6.63
CA GLU A 456 -38.49 10.11 -7.62
C GLU A 456 -37.08 10.19 -8.22
N GLU A 457 -36.60 11.39 -8.55
CA GLU A 457 -35.23 11.61 -9.01
C GLU A 457 -34.22 11.25 -7.93
N TRP A 458 -34.47 11.64 -6.68
CA TRP A 458 -33.62 11.29 -5.54
C TRP A 458 -33.58 9.79 -5.29
N LYS A 459 -34.74 9.11 -5.32
CA LYS A 459 -34.80 7.64 -5.20
C LYS A 459 -34.04 6.94 -6.32
N ASN A 460 -34.15 7.42 -7.56
CA ASN A 460 -33.41 6.88 -8.70
C ASN A 460 -31.90 7.10 -8.57
N PHE A 461 -31.49 8.28 -8.09
CA PHE A 461 -30.09 8.57 -7.76
C PHE A 461 -29.56 7.62 -6.68
N LEU A 462 -30.28 7.47 -5.56
CA LEU A 462 -29.88 6.59 -4.45
C LEU A 462 -29.68 5.15 -4.92
N ALA A 463 -30.62 4.62 -5.72
CA ALA A 463 -30.49 3.28 -6.27
C ALA A 463 -29.23 3.10 -7.15
N ARG A 464 -28.85 4.14 -7.92
CA ARG A 464 -27.63 4.13 -8.74
C ARG A 464 -26.38 4.27 -7.89
N LEU A 465 -26.39 5.14 -6.89
CA LEU A 465 -25.30 5.31 -5.94
C LEU A 465 -25.02 4.02 -5.18
N GLU A 466 -26.05 3.41 -4.60
CA GLU A 466 -25.94 2.15 -3.88
C GLU A 466 -25.39 1.05 -4.80
N SER A 467 -25.94 0.92 -6.01
CA SER A 467 -25.41 -0.03 -7.01
C SER A 467 -23.95 0.26 -7.40
N GLY A 468 -23.56 1.53 -7.48
CA GLY A 468 -22.19 1.95 -7.82
C GLY A 468 -21.18 1.62 -6.72
N LEU A 469 -21.50 1.99 -5.48
CA LEU A 469 -20.74 1.63 -4.27
C LEU A 469 -20.61 0.11 -4.15
N ASP A 470 -21.70 -0.60 -4.38
CA ASP A 470 -21.80 -2.05 -4.28
C ASP A 470 -20.99 -2.78 -5.37
N SER A 471 -20.90 -2.19 -6.56
CA SER A 471 -20.07 -2.72 -7.65
C SER A 471 -18.58 -2.71 -7.34
N GLY A 472 -18.11 -2.01 -6.30
CA GLY A 472 -16.71 -2.06 -5.86
C GLY A 472 -16.28 -3.45 -5.38
N TRP A 473 -17.22 -4.20 -4.80
CA TRP A 473 -16.95 -5.51 -4.20
C TRP A 473 -16.83 -6.65 -5.23
N GLU A 474 -17.20 -6.42 -6.49
CA GLU A 474 -17.25 -7.47 -7.50
C GLU A 474 -15.86 -8.12 -7.73
N GLY A 475 -15.83 -9.46 -7.66
CA GLY A 475 -14.61 -10.25 -7.86
C GLY A 475 -13.65 -10.31 -6.65
N MET A 476 -13.91 -9.55 -5.57
CA MET A 476 -13.15 -9.70 -4.33
C MET A 476 -13.51 -10.99 -3.58
N VAL A 477 -12.53 -11.56 -2.89
CA VAL A 477 -12.69 -12.81 -2.13
C VAL A 477 -13.04 -12.48 -0.68
N GLY A 478 -14.00 -13.21 -0.08
CA GLY A 478 -14.33 -13.10 1.35
C GLY A 478 -15.22 -11.91 1.76
N VAL A 479 -15.69 -11.10 0.81
CA VAL A 479 -16.33 -9.80 1.09
C VAL A 479 -17.77 -9.86 1.60
N GLU A 480 -18.46 -11.00 1.54
CA GLU A 480 -19.90 -11.07 1.79
C GLU A 480 -20.32 -10.54 3.17
N ASN A 481 -19.53 -10.83 4.21
CA ASN A 481 -19.80 -10.37 5.57
C ASN A 481 -19.43 -8.89 5.76
N VAL A 482 -18.39 -8.41 5.08
CA VAL A 482 -17.90 -7.02 5.16
C VAL A 482 -18.85 -6.08 4.44
N ARG A 483 -19.30 -6.48 3.26
CA ARG A 483 -20.20 -5.72 2.40
C ARG A 483 -21.49 -5.32 3.10
N GLN A 484 -22.06 -6.21 3.92
CA GLN A 484 -23.28 -5.93 4.69
C GLN A 484 -23.07 -4.96 5.87
N LYS A 485 -21.81 -4.69 6.24
CA LYS A 485 -21.44 -3.82 7.36
C LYS A 485 -21.08 -2.41 6.91
N ALA A 486 -20.67 -2.24 5.66
CA ALA A 486 -20.43 -0.94 5.05
C ALA A 486 -21.73 -0.11 5.10
N THR A 487 -21.67 1.05 5.74
CA THR A 487 -22.86 1.88 6.04
C THR A 487 -22.57 3.34 5.74
N LEU A 488 -23.59 4.03 5.22
CA LEU A 488 -23.61 5.49 5.10
C LEU A 488 -24.60 6.07 6.12
N HIS A 489 -24.17 7.07 6.86
CA HIS A 489 -25.03 7.85 7.76
C HIS A 489 -25.41 9.17 7.09
N TRP A 490 -26.67 9.28 6.69
CA TRP A 490 -27.18 10.39 5.89
C TRP A 490 -27.55 11.61 6.72
N ILE A 491 -27.11 12.79 6.27
CA ILE A 491 -27.48 14.09 6.80
C ILE A 491 -28.10 14.93 5.66
N GLU A 492 -29.27 15.49 5.92
CA GLU A 492 -29.93 16.44 5.01
C GLU A 492 -29.31 17.83 5.26
N GLY A 493 -28.45 18.29 4.35
CA GLY A 493 -27.71 19.55 4.54
C GLY A 493 -28.63 20.76 4.72
N LEU A 494 -29.77 20.78 4.03
CA LEU A 494 -30.76 21.86 4.14
C LEU A 494 -31.36 22.00 5.54
N ASP A 495 -31.57 20.89 6.24
CA ASP A 495 -32.13 20.90 7.60
C ASP A 495 -31.12 21.52 8.60
N GLU A 496 -29.83 21.39 8.29
CA GLU A 496 -28.72 21.94 9.07
C GLU A 496 -28.22 23.30 8.55
N SER A 497 -28.97 23.95 7.64
CA SER A 497 -28.60 25.23 7.00
C SER A 497 -27.31 25.19 6.17
N ILE A 498 -26.88 24.01 5.73
CA ILE A 498 -25.73 23.79 4.85
C ILE A 498 -26.21 23.87 3.40
N PHE A 499 -25.56 24.73 2.61
CA PHE A 499 -25.95 24.98 1.21
C PHE A 499 -25.00 24.30 0.21
N ASP A 500 -25.47 24.16 -1.04
CA ASP A 500 -24.71 23.55 -2.14
C ASP A 500 -23.34 24.20 -2.33
N ASP A 501 -22.31 23.39 -2.58
CA ASP A 501 -20.89 23.77 -2.68
C ASP A 501 -20.25 24.42 -1.43
N ASP A 502 -20.95 24.52 -0.29
CA ASP A 502 -20.36 25.03 0.96
C ASP A 502 -19.75 23.92 1.83
N PHE A 503 -18.55 23.47 1.45
CA PHE A 503 -17.82 22.48 2.23
C PHE A 503 -17.34 22.99 3.60
N ALA A 504 -17.32 24.31 3.83
CA ALA A 504 -16.87 24.88 5.10
C ALA A 504 -17.94 24.67 6.18
N ASP A 505 -19.20 24.98 5.87
CA ASP A 505 -20.34 24.76 6.76
C ASP A 505 -20.53 23.27 7.08
N ALA A 506 -20.41 22.40 6.06
CA ALA A 506 -20.47 20.95 6.27
C ALA A 506 -19.35 20.43 7.17
N ARG A 507 -18.14 20.99 7.04
CA ARG A 507 -16.99 20.64 7.88
C ARG A 507 -17.22 21.06 9.33
N GLU A 508 -17.69 22.29 9.56
CA GLU A 508 -17.99 22.79 10.91
C GLU A 508 -19.06 21.93 11.58
N HIS A 509 -20.16 21.62 10.88
CA HIS A 509 -21.20 20.75 11.41
C HIS A 509 -20.66 19.35 11.73
N PHE A 510 -19.89 18.75 10.83
CA PHE A 510 -19.29 17.43 11.06
C PHE A 510 -18.34 17.43 12.26
N GLN A 511 -17.48 18.44 12.41
CA GLN A 511 -16.60 18.59 13.57
C GLN A 511 -17.39 18.72 14.88
N ASN A 512 -18.50 19.45 14.88
CA ASN A 512 -19.42 19.54 16.01
C ASN A 512 -20.06 18.18 16.33
N MET A 513 -20.39 17.38 15.31
CA MET A 513 -20.89 16.02 15.52
C MET A 513 -19.83 15.10 16.14
N VAL A 514 -18.58 15.17 15.68
CA VAL A 514 -17.45 14.44 16.27
C VAL A 514 -17.27 14.83 17.74
N ALA A 515 -17.22 16.14 18.03
CA ALA A 515 -17.03 16.67 19.38
C ALA A 515 -18.17 16.28 20.34
N SER A 516 -19.41 16.24 19.84
CA SER A 516 -20.60 15.85 20.60
C SER A 516 -20.82 14.33 20.68
N GLN A 517 -19.99 13.52 20.02
CA GLN A 517 -20.15 12.06 19.92
C GLN A 517 -21.52 11.63 19.35
N SER A 518 -22.08 12.45 18.46
CA SER A 518 -23.34 12.13 17.78
C SER A 518 -23.14 11.25 16.54
N ILE A 519 -21.90 11.13 16.06
CA ILE A 519 -21.56 10.18 14.99
C ILE A 519 -21.67 8.76 15.54
N PRO A 520 -22.37 7.85 14.83
CA PRO A 520 -22.39 6.44 15.18
C PRO A 520 -20.97 5.86 15.36
N ALA A 521 -20.79 5.02 16.39
CA ALA A 521 -19.52 4.38 16.63
C ALA A 521 -19.02 3.62 15.38
N ASN A 522 -17.71 3.66 15.15
CA ASN A 522 -16.99 3.01 14.05
C ASN A 522 -17.20 3.61 12.64
N LEU A 523 -17.89 4.75 12.52
CA LEU A 523 -17.81 5.57 11.30
C LEU A 523 -16.59 6.49 11.36
N SER A 524 -16.12 6.92 10.19
CA SER A 524 -15.02 7.88 10.10
C SER A 524 -15.34 9.16 10.87
N THR A 525 -14.34 9.66 11.61
CA THR A 525 -14.38 10.95 12.31
C THR A 525 -13.44 11.98 11.68
N THR A 526 -12.76 11.62 10.61
CA THR A 526 -11.76 12.46 9.92
C THR A 526 -12.16 12.78 8.48
N THR A 527 -13.03 11.97 7.89
CA THR A 527 -13.46 12.07 6.50
C THR A 527 -14.97 11.92 6.40
N PHE A 528 -15.59 12.73 5.56
CA PHE A 528 -17.01 12.58 5.22
C PHE A 528 -17.24 12.75 3.72
N LEU A 529 -18.42 12.35 3.26
CA LEU A 529 -18.81 12.39 1.86
C LEU A 529 -19.86 13.48 1.63
N VAL A 530 -19.87 14.06 0.44
CA VAL A 530 -20.83 15.09 0.03
C VAL A 530 -21.40 14.80 -1.35
N ILE A 531 -22.72 14.96 -1.47
CA ILE A 531 -23.47 14.97 -2.73
C ILE A 531 -23.95 16.40 -2.98
N ASP A 532 -23.18 17.11 -3.79
CA ASP A 532 -23.56 18.40 -4.36
C ASP A 532 -24.38 18.20 -5.66
N SER A 533 -24.80 19.29 -6.28
CA SER A 533 -25.53 19.22 -7.56
C SER A 533 -24.72 18.53 -8.68
N ALA A 534 -23.40 18.70 -8.73
CA ALA A 534 -22.56 18.11 -9.77
C ALA A 534 -22.43 16.58 -9.61
N SER A 535 -22.23 16.11 -8.39
CA SER A 535 -22.26 14.72 -7.97
C SER A 535 -23.61 14.11 -8.31
N PHE A 536 -24.72 14.75 -7.92
CA PHE A 536 -26.05 14.27 -8.26
C PHE A 536 -26.25 14.08 -9.78
N LEU A 537 -25.87 15.09 -10.57
CA LEU A 537 -25.97 15.05 -12.03
C LEU A 537 -25.08 13.97 -12.67
N SER A 538 -23.94 13.64 -12.05
CA SER A 538 -23.04 12.60 -12.57
C SER A 538 -23.71 11.23 -12.68
N PHE A 539 -24.65 10.92 -11.77
CA PHE A 539 -25.42 9.68 -11.78
C PHE A 539 -26.63 9.72 -12.72
N SER A 540 -26.91 10.83 -13.40
CA SER A 540 -28.05 10.94 -14.32
C SER A 540 -27.82 10.20 -15.65
N SER A 541 -26.55 9.91 -15.98
CA SER A 541 -26.14 9.16 -17.17
C SER A 541 -26.76 7.75 -17.19
N LYS A 542 -27.04 7.20 -18.38
CA LYS A 542 -27.65 5.86 -18.50
C LYS A 542 -26.71 4.80 -17.88
N PRO A 543 -27.25 3.81 -17.13
CA PRO A 543 -26.47 2.66 -16.67
C PRO A 543 -25.72 2.01 -17.84
N GLY A 544 -24.41 1.84 -17.72
CA GLY A 544 -23.55 1.28 -18.76
C GLY A 544 -22.85 2.31 -19.67
N SER A 545 -23.08 3.61 -19.50
CA SER A 545 -22.18 4.63 -20.10
C SER A 545 -20.83 4.64 -19.38
N SER A 546 -19.76 5.00 -20.09
CA SER A 546 -18.40 5.15 -19.53
C SER A 546 -18.31 6.15 -18.36
N ASN A 547 -19.30 7.03 -18.21
CA ASN A 547 -19.38 8.00 -17.13
C ASN A 547 -20.02 7.35 -15.89
N ARG A 548 -19.16 6.87 -14.97
CA ARG A 548 -19.56 6.51 -13.61
C ARG A 548 -19.89 7.75 -12.78
N GLY A 549 -20.75 7.58 -11.79
CA GLY A 549 -21.05 8.64 -10.84
C GLY A 549 -19.87 8.89 -9.90
N PHE A 550 -19.81 10.09 -9.34
CA PHE A 550 -18.78 10.47 -8.38
C PHE A 550 -19.37 11.10 -7.13
N LEU A 551 -18.61 11.05 -6.04
CA LEU A 551 -18.89 11.72 -4.77
C LEU A 551 -17.75 12.69 -4.47
N ASN A 552 -18.03 13.73 -3.67
CA ASN A 552 -16.98 14.54 -3.10
C ASN A 552 -16.55 13.94 -1.75
N VAL A 553 -15.25 13.79 -1.56
CA VAL A 553 -14.62 13.38 -0.31
C VAL A 553 -14.06 14.62 0.36
N VAL A 554 -14.38 14.85 1.63
CA VAL A 554 -13.99 16.05 2.36
C VAL A 554 -13.21 15.69 3.61
N SER A 555 -12.04 16.32 3.77
CA SER A 555 -11.24 16.29 4.99
C SER A 555 -11.92 17.15 6.07
N ALA A 556 -12.21 16.53 7.21
CA ALA A 556 -12.82 17.18 8.35
C ALA A 556 -11.85 18.15 9.05
N ASP A 557 -10.55 17.89 8.99
CA ASP A 557 -9.50 18.64 9.67
C ASP A 557 -8.79 19.67 8.76
N PHE A 558 -9.22 19.82 7.51
CA PHE A 558 -8.61 20.76 6.58
C PHE A 558 -8.73 22.21 7.07
N ASP A 559 -7.58 22.85 7.26
CA ASP A 559 -7.45 24.27 7.54
C ASP A 559 -6.83 25.00 6.33
N PRO A 560 -7.58 25.89 5.65
CA PRO A 560 -7.09 26.62 4.50
C PRO A 560 -5.88 27.51 4.80
N THR A 561 -5.68 27.92 6.06
CA THR A 561 -4.57 28.79 6.46
C THR A 561 -3.24 28.03 6.56
N SER A 562 -3.29 26.73 6.85
CA SER A 562 -2.12 25.85 6.90
C SER A 562 -1.84 25.12 5.58
N ASN A 563 -2.68 25.33 4.56
CA ASN A 563 -2.59 24.56 3.32
C ASN A 563 -1.36 24.98 2.50
N LEU A 564 -0.45 24.04 2.31
CA LEU A 564 0.77 24.21 1.52
C LEU A 564 0.57 23.82 0.04
N ILE A 565 -0.59 23.24 -0.31
CA ILE A 565 -0.86 22.67 -1.63
C ILE A 565 -1.79 23.60 -2.41
N GLU A 566 -1.21 24.31 -3.38
CA GLU A 566 -1.92 25.29 -4.19
C GLU A 566 -3.12 24.66 -4.95
N GLY A 567 -4.31 25.18 -4.68
CA GLY A 567 -5.57 24.75 -5.31
C GLY A 567 -6.31 23.63 -4.57
N TYR A 568 -5.72 23.01 -3.54
CA TYR A 568 -6.44 22.04 -2.72
C TYR A 568 -7.31 22.78 -1.70
N ASN A 569 -8.60 22.44 -1.62
CA ASN A 569 -9.57 23.07 -0.71
C ASN A 569 -10.06 22.11 0.39
N GLY A 570 -9.33 21.01 0.60
CA GLY A 570 -9.74 19.95 1.53
C GLY A 570 -10.76 18.98 0.95
N ALA A 571 -11.07 19.07 -0.34
CA ALA A 571 -12.01 18.17 -1.01
C ALA A 571 -11.49 17.68 -2.37
N PHE A 572 -11.96 16.49 -2.79
CA PHE A 572 -11.73 15.97 -4.13
C PHE A 572 -12.86 15.03 -4.57
N LYS A 573 -12.95 14.75 -5.87
CA LYS A 573 -13.96 13.84 -6.43
C LYS A 573 -13.41 12.42 -6.51
N ILE A 574 -14.21 11.43 -6.10
CA ILE A 574 -13.91 10.00 -6.24
C ILE A 574 -15.05 9.28 -6.95
N ILE A 575 -14.74 8.30 -7.81
CA ILE A 575 -15.78 7.41 -8.34
C ILE A 575 -16.38 6.55 -7.24
N ASP A 576 -17.69 6.31 -7.34
CA ASP A 576 -18.45 5.47 -6.42
C ASP A 576 -17.76 4.13 -6.07
N GLN A 577 -17.22 3.44 -7.07
CA GLN A 577 -16.62 2.11 -6.95
C GLN A 577 -15.47 2.03 -5.95
N LEU A 578 -14.71 3.12 -5.78
CA LEU A 578 -13.45 3.13 -5.03
C LEU A 578 -13.61 3.58 -3.58
N VAL A 579 -14.81 4.00 -3.18
CA VAL A 579 -15.11 4.44 -1.81
C VAL A 579 -14.78 3.33 -0.81
N TRP A 580 -15.21 2.10 -1.09
CA TRP A 580 -15.01 0.98 -0.17
C TRP A 580 -13.74 0.18 -0.40
N THR A 581 -13.21 0.16 -1.63
CA THR A 581 -12.07 -0.70 -1.98
C THR A 581 -10.73 0.04 -2.01
N GLU A 582 -10.73 1.36 -1.87
CA GLU A 582 -9.52 2.17 -1.88
C GLU A 582 -9.55 3.29 -0.84
N LEU A 583 -10.58 4.15 -0.83
CA LEU A 583 -10.65 5.25 0.14
C LEU A 583 -10.71 4.73 1.58
N TYR A 584 -11.69 3.87 1.90
CA TYR A 584 -11.83 3.32 3.25
C TYR A 584 -10.59 2.55 3.72
N PRO A 585 -10.09 1.52 3.00
CA PRO A 585 -8.95 0.77 3.49
C PRO A 585 -7.69 1.62 3.63
N LEU A 586 -7.38 2.52 2.68
CA LEU A 586 -6.12 3.27 2.72
C LEU A 586 -6.15 4.48 3.67
N VAL A 587 -7.31 5.13 3.85
CA VAL A 587 -7.43 6.33 4.68
C VAL A 587 -7.91 6.01 6.09
N GLU A 588 -8.90 5.14 6.24
CA GLU A 588 -9.59 4.92 7.52
C GLU A 588 -9.11 3.67 8.26
N HIS A 589 -8.73 2.61 7.53
CA HIS A 589 -8.31 1.35 8.15
C HIS A 589 -6.79 1.31 8.36
N PHE A 590 -6.01 1.50 7.30
CA PHE A 590 -4.55 1.46 7.34
C PHE A 590 -3.91 2.82 7.61
N HIS A 591 -4.64 3.93 7.43
CA HIS A 591 -4.13 5.31 7.57
C HIS A 591 -2.80 5.57 6.81
N CYS A 592 -2.59 4.87 5.69
CA CYS A 592 -1.35 4.94 4.90
C CYS A 592 -1.42 5.94 3.75
N ALA A 593 -2.60 6.49 3.44
CA ALA A 593 -2.79 7.50 2.39
C ALA A 593 -3.53 8.73 2.92
N SER A 594 -3.05 9.91 2.52
CA SER A 594 -3.67 11.19 2.84
C SER A 594 -4.60 11.67 1.73
N LEU A 595 -5.63 12.45 2.08
CA LEU A 595 -6.64 12.91 1.12
C LEU A 595 -6.06 13.86 0.05
N ASP A 596 -4.99 14.60 0.36
CA ASP A 596 -4.28 15.43 -0.62
C ASP A 596 -3.54 14.59 -1.67
N ALA A 597 -3.08 13.39 -1.33
CA ALA A 597 -2.47 12.47 -2.28
C ALA A 597 -3.50 11.99 -3.32
N PHE A 598 -4.72 11.66 -2.86
CA PHE A 598 -5.85 11.34 -3.75
C PHE A 598 -6.21 12.51 -4.65
N TRP A 599 -6.35 13.71 -4.09
CA TRP A 599 -6.64 14.93 -4.86
C TRP A 599 -5.59 15.18 -5.94
N THR A 600 -4.30 15.03 -5.62
CA THR A 600 -3.22 15.24 -6.59
C THR A 600 -3.30 14.26 -7.75
N LEU A 601 -3.70 13.01 -7.48
CA LEU A 601 -3.95 12.01 -8.53
C LEU A 601 -5.21 12.33 -9.34
N ALA A 602 -6.27 12.80 -8.68
CA ALA A 602 -7.54 13.19 -9.32
C ALA A 602 -7.32 14.29 -10.38
N ARG A 603 -6.44 15.26 -10.12
CA ARG A 603 -6.11 16.36 -11.04
C ARG A 603 -5.51 15.92 -12.37
N ASN A 604 -4.98 14.70 -12.46
CA ASN A 604 -4.47 14.17 -13.72
C ASN A 604 -5.59 13.73 -14.67
N HIS A 605 -6.81 13.59 -14.16
CA HIS A 605 -7.99 13.26 -14.97
C HIS A 605 -8.66 14.54 -15.49
N PRO A 606 -9.16 14.60 -16.74
CA PRO A 606 -9.80 15.80 -17.29
C PRO A 606 -10.98 16.35 -16.48
N SER A 607 -11.66 15.46 -15.75
CA SER A 607 -12.79 15.82 -14.86
C SER A 607 -12.39 16.05 -13.40
N GLU A 608 -11.09 16.11 -13.10
CA GLU A 608 -10.53 16.24 -11.74
C GLU A 608 -11.08 15.16 -10.79
N LEU A 609 -11.11 13.93 -11.29
CA LEU A 609 -11.78 12.79 -10.68
C LEU A 609 -10.75 11.70 -10.37
N TYR A 610 -10.73 11.24 -9.12
CA TYR A 610 -9.93 10.09 -8.73
C TYR A 610 -10.57 8.82 -9.25
N ILE A 611 -9.80 8.07 -10.04
CA ILE A 611 -10.24 6.84 -10.71
C ILE A 611 -9.30 5.64 -10.44
N GLY A 612 -8.50 5.73 -9.38
CA GLY A 612 -7.40 4.81 -9.07
C GLY A 612 -6.07 5.26 -9.66
N ALA A 613 -5.01 4.47 -9.44
CA ALA A 613 -3.70 4.71 -10.04
C ALA A 613 -3.74 4.59 -11.58
N THR A 614 -3.09 5.54 -12.26
CA THR A 614 -3.16 5.67 -13.73
C THR A 614 -1.78 5.60 -14.35
N THR A 615 -1.71 5.11 -15.58
CA THR A 615 -0.45 5.08 -16.34
C THR A 615 -0.38 6.22 -17.34
N GLU A 616 0.83 6.46 -17.84
CA GLU A 616 1.07 7.48 -18.86
C GLU A 616 0.29 7.21 -20.16
N ILE A 617 0.11 5.93 -20.54
CA ILE A 617 -0.69 5.55 -21.72
C ILE A 617 -2.14 6.04 -21.58
N GLN A 618 -2.72 5.87 -20.39
CA GLN A 618 -4.10 6.28 -20.12
C GLN A 618 -4.24 7.80 -20.12
N ARG A 619 -3.29 8.51 -19.47
CA ARG A 619 -3.28 9.97 -19.45
C ARG A 619 -3.12 10.58 -20.85
N ARG A 620 -2.27 9.99 -21.69
CA ARG A 620 -2.13 10.41 -23.09
C ARG A 620 -3.43 10.22 -23.87
N ALA A 621 -4.12 9.09 -23.68
CA ALA A 621 -5.40 8.84 -24.34
C ALA A 621 -6.43 9.94 -24.03
N TRP A 622 -6.45 10.46 -22.80
CA TRP A 622 -7.33 11.58 -22.43
C TRP A 622 -6.95 12.90 -23.12
N ASN A 623 -5.65 13.18 -23.23
CA ASN A 623 -5.17 14.37 -23.94
C ASN A 623 -5.49 14.33 -25.43
N PHE A 624 -5.54 13.15 -26.04
CA PHE A 624 -5.96 12.99 -27.45
C PHE A 624 -7.47 13.17 -27.66
N LEU A 625 -8.31 12.91 -26.66
CA LEU A 625 -9.76 13.09 -26.76
C LEU A 625 -10.20 14.55 -26.57
N ASN A 626 -9.35 15.37 -25.93
CA ASN A 626 -9.62 16.79 -25.65
C ASN A 626 -9.08 17.75 -26.72
N ASN A 627 -8.33 17.24 -27.70
CA ASN A 627 -7.82 17.98 -28.86
C ASN A 627 -8.51 17.47 -30.13
#